data_AF-A0A2N4YSP7-F1
#
_entry.id   AF-A0A2N4YSP7-F1
#
_cell.length_a   1.000
_cell.length_b   1.000
_cell.length_c   1.000
_cell.angle_alpha   90.00
_cell.angle_beta   90.00
_cell.angle_gamma   90.00
#
_symmetry.space_group_name_H-M   'P 1'
#
loop_
_entity.id
_entity.type
_entity.pdbx_description
1 polymer ?
#
loop_
_entity_poly.entity_id
_entity_poly.type
_entity_poly.pdbx_seq_one_letter_code
_entity_poly.pdbx_strand_id
1 'polypeptide(L)'
;NKEKLLSFSNPVRFIFSHSALKEGWDNPNVFQICSLREMGSERERRQTLGRGLRLCVNQEGERVRDDSINILTVVASENYEAYAERLQSEIESETGIRFGIIEKDAFAHLIFSDSSQAVGITGSHEIWSELQTEGYLEKSGKITKTLKETLLDGTFAVSAKFLPLQEQIEAILRKSAGRLNINNADERKTIKYRKEILNSPEFEALWQRISQKTLYRLAFDEDSLIKSCTKSLSEMQPVAKAMVSFSKATIKQSQSGLGVEVQSNGTTSSVIDVAEQPLPDILGVLQEKTGLTRRSLSRILKESEKLADFAKNPQQFISEAITRINYCKRLSIVDGIKYYPLKGEVYAQSLFMDKELTGYARNLFETSSKSVYEYVPKDSEVESRFAQELEEQDEVK
;
A
#
# COMPACT_ATOMS: atom_id res chain seq x y z
N ASN A 1 18.50 25.34 9.38
CA ASN A 1 17.66 25.35 10.61
C ASN A 1 16.67 24.18 10.74
N LYS A 2 16.44 23.35 9.70
CA LYS A 2 15.56 22.17 9.77
C LYS A 2 16.01 21.12 10.79
N GLU A 3 17.27 20.70 10.73
CA GLU A 3 17.84 19.71 11.67
C GLU A 3 17.79 20.19 13.13
N LYS A 4 17.96 21.50 13.36
CA LYS A 4 17.83 22.08 14.70
C LYS A 4 16.41 21.96 15.26
N LEU A 5 15.36 21.95 14.44
CA LEU A 5 13.98 21.79 14.89
C LEU A 5 13.60 20.31 15.12
N LEU A 6 14.31 19.39 14.47
CA LEU A 6 14.13 17.94 14.62
C LEU A 6 14.91 17.38 15.83
N SER A 7 15.99 18.06 16.22
CA SER A 7 16.81 17.67 17.37
C SER A 7 16.03 17.81 18.68
N PHE A 8 16.11 16.77 19.52
CA PHE A 8 15.58 16.83 20.88
C PHE A 8 16.30 17.86 21.78
N SER A 9 17.54 18.25 21.45
CA SER A 9 18.28 19.27 22.20
C SER A 9 17.68 20.68 22.08
N ASN A 10 16.89 20.92 21.04
CA ASN A 10 16.18 22.19 20.89
C ASN A 10 14.81 22.06 21.58
N PRO A 11 14.45 22.94 22.53
CA PRO A 11 13.15 22.89 23.20
C PRO A 11 11.99 23.45 22.37
N VAL A 12 12.25 24.08 21.22
CA VAL A 12 11.19 24.68 20.38
C VAL A 12 10.27 23.59 19.82
N ARG A 13 8.99 23.64 20.22
CA ARG A 13 7.92 22.72 19.75
C ARG A 13 6.72 23.45 19.14
N PHE A 14 6.53 24.73 19.47
CA PHE A 14 5.45 25.56 18.97
C PHE A 14 5.99 26.60 17.99
N ILE A 15 5.36 26.70 16.82
CA ILE A 15 5.77 27.63 15.76
C ILE A 15 4.53 28.42 15.34
N PHE A 16 4.61 29.74 15.49
CA PHE A 16 3.58 30.66 15.01
C PHE A 16 4.02 31.27 13.69
N SER A 17 3.18 31.20 12.66
CA SER A 17 3.48 31.72 11.32
C SER A 17 2.31 32.54 10.80
N HIS A 18 2.57 33.77 10.34
CA HIS A 18 1.56 34.71 9.86
C HIS A 18 1.09 34.46 8.42
N SER A 19 1.97 33.91 7.59
CA SER A 19 1.65 33.37 6.26
C SER A 19 1.97 31.89 6.29
N ALA A 20 1.19 31.06 5.60
CA ALA A 20 1.44 29.63 5.50
C ALA A 20 2.83 29.40 4.89
N LEU A 21 3.85 29.35 5.75
CA LEU A 21 5.14 28.71 5.54
C LEU A 21 5.64 28.82 4.09
N LYS A 22 5.79 30.05 3.56
CA LYS A 22 6.35 30.26 2.22
C LYS A 22 7.83 29.85 2.22
N GLU A 23 8.23 29.23 1.10
CA GLU A 23 9.55 28.70 0.71
C GLU A 23 10.55 28.37 1.83
N GLY A 24 10.87 27.08 1.98
CA GLY A 24 11.95 26.59 2.86
C GLY A 24 11.52 25.82 4.11
N TRP A 25 10.21 25.72 4.38
CA TRP A 25 9.70 24.91 5.49
C TRP A 25 9.29 23.50 5.06
N ASP A 26 10.21 22.56 5.22
CA ASP A 26 9.98 21.14 5.00
C ASP A 26 10.28 20.41 6.30
N ASN A 27 9.38 20.46 7.27
CA ASN A 27 9.49 19.63 8.48
C ASN A 27 8.50 18.48 8.39
N PRO A 28 8.95 17.21 8.33
CA PRO A 28 8.05 16.06 8.35
C PRO A 28 7.43 15.79 9.74
N ASN A 29 7.98 16.35 10.82
CA ASN A 29 7.52 16.11 12.19
C ASN A 29 6.53 17.21 12.62
N VAL A 30 5.44 17.33 11.87
CA VAL A 30 4.36 18.29 12.12
C VAL A 30 3.09 17.51 12.40
N PHE A 31 2.76 17.38 13.68
CA PHE A 31 1.63 16.57 14.13
C PHE A 31 0.37 17.40 14.43
N GLN A 32 0.50 18.72 14.54
CA GLN A 32 -0.62 19.61 14.85
C GLN A 32 -0.58 20.85 13.97
N ILE A 33 -1.71 21.17 13.34
CA ILE A 33 -1.92 22.41 12.60
C ILE A 33 -3.13 23.11 13.20
N CYS A 34 -2.91 24.27 13.80
CA CYS A 34 -3.97 25.12 14.31
C CYS A 34 -4.16 26.33 13.40
N SER A 35 -5.34 26.46 12.80
CA SER A 35 -5.71 27.65 12.06
C SER A 35 -6.49 28.61 12.96
N LEU A 36 -5.85 29.70 13.37
CA LEU A 36 -6.46 30.77 14.18
C LEU A 36 -7.28 31.77 13.35
N ARG A 37 -7.33 31.58 12.03
CA ARG A 37 -8.11 32.37 11.07
C ARG A 37 -8.84 31.43 10.13
N GLU A 38 -9.84 31.93 9.41
CA GLU A 38 -10.35 31.20 8.24
C GLU A 38 -9.19 30.92 7.29
N MET A 39 -8.95 29.64 7.00
CA MET A 39 -7.94 29.27 6.02
C MET A 39 -8.36 29.87 4.68
N GLY A 40 -7.45 30.63 4.05
CA GLY A 40 -7.66 31.34 2.79
C GLY A 40 -7.95 30.41 1.61
N SER A 41 -7.57 30.81 0.40
CA SER A 41 -7.85 30.04 -0.83
C SER A 41 -7.48 28.55 -0.71
N GLU A 42 -8.20 27.69 -1.44
CA GLU A 42 -8.02 26.22 -1.49
C GLU A 42 -6.54 25.80 -1.60
N ARG A 43 -5.77 26.54 -2.41
CA ARG A 43 -4.33 26.31 -2.62
C ARG A 43 -3.49 26.49 -1.35
N GLU A 44 -3.80 27.47 -0.50
CA GLU A 44 -3.07 27.71 0.76
C GLU A 44 -3.39 26.65 1.81
N ARG A 45 -4.66 26.21 1.88
CA ARG A 45 -5.13 25.15 2.78
C ARG A 45 -4.41 23.84 2.49
N ARG A 46 -4.35 23.44 1.22
CA ARG A 46 -3.63 22.24 0.75
C ARG A 46 -2.14 22.30 1.03
N GLN A 47 -1.49 23.43 0.75
CA GLN A 47 -0.07 23.59 1.02
C GLN A 47 0.26 23.53 2.52
N THR A 48 -0.68 23.90 3.38
CA THR A 48 -0.50 23.84 4.84
C THR A 48 -0.68 22.41 5.32
N LEU A 49 -1.76 21.73 4.91
CA LEU A 49 -2.07 20.35 5.29
C LEU A 49 -1.06 19.34 4.74
N GLY A 50 -0.69 19.47 3.47
CA GLY A 50 0.27 18.58 2.81
C GLY A 50 1.67 18.60 3.44
N ARG A 51 1.97 19.56 4.32
CA ARG A 51 3.20 19.56 5.12
C ARG A 51 3.09 18.65 6.35
N GLY A 52 1.91 18.58 6.96
CA GLY A 52 1.62 17.69 8.09
C GLY A 52 1.31 16.24 7.69
N LEU A 53 0.92 15.98 6.43
CA LEU A 53 0.64 14.63 5.93
C LEU A 53 1.89 13.81 5.56
N ARG A 54 3.09 14.30 5.88
CA ARG A 54 4.35 13.59 5.59
C ARG A 54 4.65 12.62 6.70
N LEU A 55 5.18 11.44 6.35
CA LEU A 55 5.68 10.49 7.34
C LEU A 55 6.79 11.13 8.18
N CYS A 56 6.67 11.08 9.50
CA CYS A 56 7.68 11.65 10.39
C CYS A 56 9.01 10.89 10.32
N VAL A 57 10.09 11.52 10.80
CA VAL A 57 11.42 10.91 10.91
C VAL A 57 11.84 10.76 12.38
N ASN A 58 12.57 9.68 12.68
CA ASN A 58 13.24 9.48 13.97
C ASN A 58 14.54 10.32 14.05
N GLN A 59 15.29 10.19 15.15
CA GLN A 59 16.53 10.96 15.36
C GLN A 59 17.66 10.55 14.41
N GLU A 60 17.57 9.34 13.85
CA GLU A 60 18.47 8.80 12.83
C GLU A 60 18.11 9.30 11.41
N GLY A 61 17.01 10.05 11.27
CA GLY A 61 16.52 10.58 9.99
C GLY A 61 15.74 9.56 9.15
N GLU A 62 15.44 8.38 9.70
CA GLU A 62 14.67 7.33 9.06
C GLU A 62 13.16 7.59 9.19
N ARG A 63 12.41 7.27 8.14
CA ARG A 63 10.95 7.47 8.11
C ARG A 63 10.26 6.43 8.98
N VAL A 64 9.44 6.88 9.92
CA VAL A 64 8.61 6.02 10.76
C VAL A 64 7.33 5.68 9.99
N ARG A 65 7.04 4.38 9.83
CA ARG A 65 5.85 3.88 9.12
C ARG A 65 4.72 3.42 10.05
N ASP A 66 4.80 3.79 11.32
CA ASP A 66 3.77 3.48 12.30
C ASP A 66 2.60 4.46 12.14
N ASP A 67 1.44 3.95 11.76
CA ASP A 67 0.24 4.76 11.50
C ASP A 67 -0.31 5.39 12.79
N SER A 68 -0.05 4.78 13.96
CA SER A 68 -0.46 5.35 15.26
C SER A 68 0.32 6.62 15.63
N ILE A 69 1.50 6.79 15.05
CA ILE A 69 2.36 7.97 15.25
C ILE A 69 2.07 9.03 14.19
N ASN A 70 1.86 8.63 12.93
CA ASN A 70 1.67 9.52 11.80
C ASN A 70 0.24 10.10 11.70
N ILE A 71 -0.24 10.67 12.80
CA ILE A 71 -1.57 11.29 12.89
C ILE A 71 -1.41 12.82 12.90
N LEU A 72 -2.04 13.49 11.94
CA LEU A 72 -2.10 14.95 11.86
C LEU A 72 -3.40 15.45 12.50
N THR A 73 -3.29 16.16 13.63
CA THR A 73 -4.41 16.86 14.24
C THR A 73 -4.58 18.24 13.60
N VAL A 74 -5.77 18.53 13.10
CA VAL A 74 -6.11 19.85 12.55
C VAL A 74 -7.16 20.51 13.42
N VAL A 75 -6.85 21.70 13.92
CA VAL A 75 -7.78 22.55 14.68
C VAL A 75 -8.22 23.68 13.77
N ALA A 76 -9.52 23.70 13.44
CA ALA A 76 -10.14 24.68 12.55
C ALA A 76 -11.40 25.27 13.21
N SER A 77 -11.78 26.48 12.78
CA SER A 77 -12.95 27.21 13.31
C SER A 77 -14.30 26.72 12.75
N GLU A 78 -14.29 25.85 11.75
CA GLU A 78 -15.50 25.32 11.08
C GLU A 78 -15.92 23.95 11.62
N ASN A 79 -17.19 23.55 11.41
CA ASN A 79 -17.68 22.24 11.84
C ASN A 79 -16.84 21.13 11.20
N TYR A 80 -16.40 20.18 12.01
CA TYR A 80 -15.58 19.03 11.66
C TYR A 80 -16.08 18.28 10.41
N GLU A 81 -17.38 18.01 10.31
CA GLU A 81 -17.96 17.28 9.18
C GLU A 81 -17.83 18.07 7.87
N ALA A 82 -18.16 19.36 7.91
CA ALA A 82 -18.02 20.26 6.77
C ALA A 82 -16.55 20.43 6.34
N TYR A 83 -15.62 20.46 7.30
CA TYR A 83 -14.19 20.50 7.04
C TYR A 83 -13.70 19.25 6.30
N ALA A 84 -14.06 18.08 6.83
CA ALA A 84 -13.70 16.79 6.27
C ALA A 84 -14.22 16.61 4.85
N GLU A 85 -15.49 16.92 4.60
CA GLU A 85 -16.12 16.80 3.29
C GLU A 85 -15.51 17.76 2.26
N ARG A 86 -15.27 19.02 2.64
CA ARG A 86 -14.60 20.00 1.78
C ARG A 86 -13.19 19.53 1.42
N LEU A 87 -12.39 19.12 2.41
CA LEU A 87 -11.01 18.67 2.18
C LEU A 87 -10.96 17.44 1.25
N GLN A 88 -11.86 16.48 1.45
CA GLN A 88 -11.94 15.30 0.58
C GLN A 88 -12.31 15.70 -0.85
N SER A 89 -13.37 16.50 -1.02
CA SER A 89 -13.81 17.00 -2.33
C SER A 89 -12.71 17.77 -3.07
N GLU A 90 -11.92 18.57 -2.33
CA GLU A 90 -10.78 19.32 -2.86
C GLU A 90 -9.61 18.43 -3.31
N ILE A 91 -9.40 17.28 -2.66
CA ILE A 91 -8.37 16.32 -3.09
C ILE A 91 -8.85 15.59 -4.36
N GLU A 92 -10.13 15.25 -4.44
CA GLU A 92 -10.70 14.54 -5.60
C GLU A 92 -10.63 15.35 -6.88
N SER A 93 -10.99 16.63 -6.81
CA SER A 93 -11.05 17.52 -7.98
C SER A 93 -9.69 17.75 -8.62
N GLU A 94 -8.61 17.81 -7.83
CA GLU A 94 -7.27 18.16 -8.34
C GLU A 94 -6.33 16.95 -8.54
N THR A 95 -6.48 15.85 -7.80
CA THR A 95 -5.63 14.66 -7.99
C THR A 95 -6.21 13.66 -9.01
N GLY A 96 -7.49 13.81 -9.35
CA GLY A 96 -8.24 12.84 -10.14
C GLY A 96 -8.57 11.55 -9.37
N ILE A 97 -8.12 11.43 -8.11
CA ILE A 97 -8.45 10.30 -7.23
C ILE A 97 -9.86 10.53 -6.70
N ARG A 98 -10.83 9.70 -7.06
CA ARG A 98 -12.20 9.81 -6.51
C ARG A 98 -12.34 8.89 -5.29
N PHE A 99 -12.62 9.44 -4.10
CA PHE A 99 -12.82 8.63 -2.90
C PHE A 99 -14.24 8.07 -2.87
N GLY A 100 -14.35 6.77 -2.62
CA GLY A 100 -15.64 6.11 -2.56
C GLY A 100 -16.42 6.13 -3.88
N ILE A 101 -15.76 6.24 -5.03
CA ILE A 101 -16.37 6.04 -6.34
C ILE A 101 -15.65 4.90 -7.04
N ILE A 102 -16.41 3.93 -7.52
CA ILE A 102 -15.91 2.77 -8.26
C ILE A 102 -16.17 2.99 -9.74
N GLU A 103 -15.10 3.02 -10.52
CA GLU A 103 -15.19 3.06 -11.97
C GLU A 103 -15.65 1.72 -12.54
N LYS A 104 -16.32 1.74 -13.69
CA LYS A 104 -16.86 0.53 -14.32
C LYS A 104 -15.79 -0.50 -14.68
N ASP A 105 -14.57 -0.02 -14.95
CA ASP A 105 -13.43 -0.85 -15.35
C ASP A 105 -12.58 -1.32 -14.15
N ALA A 106 -12.98 -0.95 -12.91
CA ALA A 106 -12.20 -1.21 -11.70
C ALA A 106 -11.93 -2.71 -11.47
N PHE A 107 -12.76 -3.62 -11.97
CA PHE A 107 -12.65 -5.06 -11.77
C PHE A 107 -12.09 -5.79 -13.00
N ALA A 108 -11.72 -5.08 -14.07
CA ALA A 108 -11.30 -5.71 -15.34
C ALA A 108 -10.01 -6.54 -15.22
N HIS A 109 -9.18 -6.22 -14.23
CA HIS A 109 -7.89 -6.87 -13.95
C HIS A 109 -8.00 -8.07 -12.99
N LEU A 110 -9.20 -8.37 -12.48
CA LEU A 110 -9.41 -9.53 -11.62
C LEU A 110 -9.19 -10.84 -12.38
N ILE A 111 -8.63 -11.84 -11.70
CA ILE A 111 -8.26 -13.12 -12.31
C ILE A 111 -9.01 -14.24 -11.59
N PHE A 112 -9.68 -15.11 -12.36
CA PHE A 112 -10.30 -16.31 -11.80
C PHE A 112 -9.22 -17.28 -11.31
N SER A 113 -9.32 -17.69 -10.05
CA SER A 113 -8.42 -18.64 -9.38
C SER A 113 -8.27 -19.94 -10.17
N ASP A 114 -9.35 -20.37 -10.82
CA ASP A 114 -9.46 -21.69 -11.46
C ASP A 114 -8.95 -21.73 -12.91
N SER A 115 -8.93 -20.59 -13.61
CA SER A 115 -8.67 -20.57 -15.06
C SER A 115 -7.55 -19.61 -15.49
N SER A 116 -6.96 -18.83 -14.57
CA SER A 116 -5.96 -17.78 -14.89
C SER A 116 -6.42 -16.79 -15.96
N GLN A 117 -7.72 -16.76 -16.26
CA GLN A 117 -8.32 -15.86 -17.24
C GLN A 117 -8.78 -14.60 -16.50
N ALA A 118 -8.44 -13.44 -17.06
CA ALA A 118 -8.90 -12.16 -16.53
C ALA A 118 -10.39 -11.96 -16.82
N VAL A 119 -11.10 -11.30 -15.91
CA VAL A 119 -12.52 -10.93 -16.03
C VAL A 119 -12.76 -10.05 -17.28
N GLY A 120 -11.82 -9.15 -17.57
CA GLY A 120 -11.92 -8.22 -18.69
C GLY A 120 -12.95 -7.12 -18.48
N ILE A 121 -13.06 -6.21 -19.45
CA ILE A 121 -13.89 -5.01 -19.36
C ILE A 121 -15.38 -5.36 -19.25
N THR A 122 -15.83 -6.35 -20.01
CA THR A 122 -17.23 -6.80 -20.01
C THR A 122 -17.64 -7.40 -18.66
N GLY A 123 -16.83 -8.29 -18.09
CA GLY A 123 -17.11 -8.85 -16.77
C GLY A 123 -17.02 -7.82 -15.65
N SER A 124 -16.14 -6.81 -15.79
CA SER A 124 -16.07 -5.69 -14.85
C SER A 124 -17.35 -4.86 -14.83
N HIS A 125 -17.94 -4.62 -16.00
CA HIS A 125 -19.22 -3.89 -16.11
C HIS A 125 -20.38 -4.70 -15.54
N GLU A 126 -20.35 -6.03 -15.67
CA GLU A 126 -21.34 -6.93 -15.06
C GLU A 126 -21.28 -6.87 -13.54
N ILE A 127 -20.08 -7.00 -12.95
CA ILE A 127 -19.86 -6.87 -11.49
C ILE A 127 -20.33 -5.49 -11.02
N TRP A 128 -19.97 -4.42 -11.73
CA TRP A 128 -20.39 -3.07 -11.38
C TRP A 128 -21.92 -2.89 -11.41
N SER A 129 -22.59 -3.50 -12.39
CA SER A 129 -24.06 -3.44 -12.53
C SER A 129 -24.77 -4.27 -11.47
N GLU A 130 -24.18 -5.39 -11.05
CA GLU A 130 -24.67 -6.21 -9.95
C GLU A 130 -24.62 -5.43 -8.63
N LEU A 131 -23.45 -4.84 -8.32
CA LEU A 131 -23.27 -3.96 -7.16
C LEU A 131 -24.24 -2.76 -7.16
N GLN A 132 -24.56 -2.22 -8.33
CA GLN A 132 -25.56 -1.17 -8.45
C GLN A 132 -26.99 -1.69 -8.18
N THR A 133 -27.33 -2.88 -8.68
CA THR A 133 -28.66 -3.48 -8.54
C THR A 133 -28.96 -3.86 -7.09
N GLU A 134 -27.95 -4.33 -6.36
CA GLU A 134 -28.03 -4.63 -4.93
C GLU A 134 -28.00 -3.37 -4.04
N GLY A 135 -27.87 -2.18 -4.62
CA GLY A 135 -27.90 -0.91 -3.89
C GLY A 135 -26.59 -0.58 -3.19
N TYR A 136 -25.50 -1.23 -3.56
CA TYR A 136 -24.15 -0.94 -3.06
C TYR A 136 -23.48 0.24 -3.76
N LEU A 137 -23.92 0.57 -4.98
CA LEU A 137 -23.43 1.70 -5.77
C LEU A 137 -24.57 2.58 -6.28
N GLU A 138 -24.37 3.90 -6.23
CA GLU A 138 -25.24 4.87 -6.90
C GLU A 138 -25.03 4.87 -8.44
N LYS A 139 -25.91 5.55 -9.19
CA LYS A 139 -25.77 5.74 -10.65
C LYS A 139 -24.45 6.39 -11.08
N SER A 140 -23.83 7.13 -10.17
CA SER A 140 -22.53 7.79 -10.33
C SER A 140 -21.33 6.86 -10.05
N GLY A 141 -21.56 5.64 -9.53
CA GLY A 141 -20.52 4.75 -9.02
C GLY A 141 -20.12 5.03 -7.57
N LYS A 142 -20.81 5.93 -6.87
CA LYS A 142 -20.54 6.26 -5.46
C LYS A 142 -20.96 5.11 -4.54
N ILE A 143 -20.05 4.72 -3.65
CA ILE A 143 -20.26 3.72 -2.60
C ILE A 143 -21.32 4.23 -1.62
N THR A 144 -22.39 3.45 -1.46
CA THR A 144 -23.49 3.76 -0.54
C THR A 144 -23.10 3.44 0.90
N LYS A 145 -23.88 3.99 1.86
CA LYS A 145 -23.71 3.67 3.29
C LYS A 145 -23.95 2.19 3.58
N THR A 146 -24.89 1.58 2.86
CA THR A 146 -25.21 0.16 2.96
C THR A 146 -24.02 -0.72 2.58
N LEU A 147 -23.30 -0.39 1.50
CA LEU A 147 -22.07 -1.13 1.15
C LEU A 147 -20.99 -1.00 2.23
N LYS A 148 -20.88 0.16 2.88
CA LYS A 148 -19.91 0.33 3.97
C LYS A 148 -20.28 -0.51 5.19
N GLU A 149 -21.56 -0.54 5.55
CA GLU A 149 -22.08 -1.34 6.65
C GLU A 149 -21.92 -2.84 6.34
N THR A 150 -22.26 -3.31 5.14
CA THR A 150 -22.11 -4.73 4.78
C THR A 150 -20.65 -5.18 4.62
N LEU A 151 -19.75 -4.31 4.15
CA LEU A 151 -18.31 -4.59 4.13
C LEU A 151 -17.68 -4.55 5.54
N LEU A 152 -18.27 -3.77 6.46
CA LEU A 152 -17.91 -3.77 7.87
C LEU A 152 -18.34 -5.09 8.51
N ASP A 153 -19.63 -5.42 8.43
CA ASP A 153 -20.26 -6.59 9.07
C ASP A 153 -19.82 -7.95 8.46
N GLY A 154 -18.98 -7.93 7.41
CA GLY A 154 -18.49 -9.14 6.74
C GLY A 154 -19.58 -9.96 6.04
N THR A 155 -20.76 -9.36 5.80
CA THR A 155 -21.92 -10.02 5.17
C THR A 155 -21.99 -9.81 3.65
N PHE A 156 -21.00 -9.10 3.09
CA PHE A 156 -20.90 -8.89 1.66
C PHE A 156 -20.83 -10.23 0.92
N ALA A 157 -21.69 -10.39 -0.08
CA ALA A 157 -21.72 -11.56 -0.94
C ALA A 157 -21.98 -11.10 -2.37
N VAL A 158 -21.35 -11.78 -3.32
CA VAL A 158 -21.59 -11.61 -4.75
C VAL A 158 -22.36 -12.81 -5.29
N SER A 159 -22.97 -12.66 -6.45
CA SER A 159 -23.71 -13.73 -7.11
C SER A 159 -22.85 -14.98 -7.33
N ALA A 160 -23.50 -16.13 -7.47
CA ALA A 160 -22.84 -17.41 -7.68
C ALA A 160 -21.86 -17.44 -8.87
N LYS A 161 -22.02 -16.50 -9.83
CA LYS A 161 -21.14 -16.33 -10.98
C LYS A 161 -19.77 -15.74 -10.61
N PHE A 162 -19.70 -14.91 -9.58
CA PHE A 162 -18.49 -14.19 -9.15
C PHE A 162 -17.96 -14.63 -7.78
N LEU A 163 -18.54 -15.66 -7.17
CA LEU A 163 -18.09 -16.22 -5.89
C LEU A 163 -16.57 -16.51 -5.83
N PRO A 164 -15.91 -17.04 -6.89
CA PRO A 164 -14.46 -17.25 -6.87
C PRO A 164 -13.62 -15.95 -6.81
N LEU A 165 -14.23 -14.80 -7.07
CA LEU A 165 -13.59 -13.48 -7.08
C LEU A 165 -13.96 -12.63 -5.87
N GLN A 166 -14.77 -13.15 -4.95
CA GLN A 166 -15.32 -12.41 -3.82
C GLN A 166 -14.23 -11.69 -3.01
N GLU A 167 -13.17 -12.39 -2.59
CA GLU A 167 -12.07 -11.79 -1.82
C GLU A 167 -11.37 -10.65 -2.58
N GLN A 168 -11.18 -10.81 -3.90
CA GLN A 168 -10.51 -9.79 -4.71
C GLN A 168 -11.41 -8.57 -4.91
N ILE A 169 -12.72 -8.77 -5.09
CA ILE A 169 -13.73 -7.71 -5.18
C ILE A 169 -13.77 -6.96 -3.85
N GLU A 170 -13.87 -7.67 -2.72
CA GLU A 170 -13.85 -7.09 -1.38
C GLU A 170 -12.59 -6.25 -1.12
N ALA A 171 -11.41 -6.73 -1.54
CA ALA A 171 -10.17 -5.99 -1.40
C ALA A 171 -10.19 -4.64 -2.15
N ILE A 172 -10.69 -4.64 -3.39
CA ILE A 172 -10.86 -3.42 -4.20
C ILE A 172 -11.89 -2.49 -3.55
N LEU A 173 -13.01 -3.05 -3.08
CA LEU A 173 -14.07 -2.31 -2.42
C LEU A 173 -13.59 -1.66 -1.13
N ARG A 174 -12.87 -2.38 -0.27
CA ARG A 174 -12.28 -1.85 0.97
C ARG A 174 -11.28 -0.74 0.70
N LYS A 175 -10.43 -0.93 -0.31
CA LYS A 175 -9.46 0.10 -0.72
C LYS A 175 -10.14 1.36 -1.24
N SER A 176 -11.19 1.21 -2.04
CA SER A 176 -11.97 2.33 -2.59
C SER A 176 -12.88 2.99 -1.55
N ALA A 177 -13.34 2.23 -0.55
CA ALA A 177 -14.15 2.71 0.57
C ALA A 177 -13.30 3.43 1.64
N GLY A 178 -11.99 3.18 1.66
CA GLY A 178 -10.99 3.83 2.50
C GLY A 178 -10.96 5.34 2.25
N ARG A 179 -11.81 6.08 2.97
CA ARG A 179 -11.67 7.53 3.13
C ARG A 179 -10.47 7.80 4.04
N LEU A 180 -9.95 9.03 3.99
CA LEU A 180 -9.13 9.53 5.11
C LEU A 180 -9.93 9.31 6.40
N ASN A 181 -9.36 8.53 7.32
CA ASN A 181 -9.94 8.30 8.65
C ASN A 181 -9.77 9.57 9.48
N ILE A 182 -10.62 10.55 9.21
CA ILE A 182 -10.72 11.73 10.03
C ILE A 182 -11.47 11.28 11.30
N ASN A 183 -10.95 11.66 12.46
CA ASN A 183 -11.54 11.43 13.77
C ASN A 183 -11.53 12.72 14.58
N ASN A 184 -12.50 12.85 15.49
CA ASN A 184 -12.45 13.92 16.48
C ASN A 184 -11.29 13.66 17.46
N ALA A 185 -10.33 14.58 17.51
CA ALA A 185 -9.16 14.46 18.38
C ALA A 185 -9.53 14.45 19.87
N ASP A 186 -10.63 15.10 20.27
CA ASP A 186 -11.08 15.16 21.66
C ASP A 186 -11.63 13.81 22.17
N GLU A 187 -11.99 12.90 21.25
CA GLU A 187 -12.46 11.55 21.56
C GLU A 187 -11.32 10.52 21.66
N ARG A 188 -10.06 10.97 21.49
CA ARG A 188 -8.87 10.12 21.65
C ARG A 188 -8.69 9.74 23.11
N LYS A 189 -8.61 8.45 23.39
CA LYS A 189 -8.32 7.90 24.71
C LYS A 189 -6.91 7.36 24.76
N THR A 190 -6.18 7.71 25.82
CA THR A 190 -4.91 7.06 26.17
C THR A 190 -5.23 5.71 26.79
N ILE A 191 -4.66 4.66 26.22
CA ILE A 191 -4.84 3.30 26.69
C ILE A 191 -3.83 3.07 27.82
N LYS A 192 -4.33 2.78 29.03
CA LYS A 192 -3.45 2.43 30.15
C LYS A 192 -3.10 0.95 30.12
N TYR A 193 -1.89 0.64 30.56
CA TYR A 193 -1.46 -0.73 30.80
C TYR A 193 -1.85 -1.19 32.21
N ARG A 194 -2.19 -2.47 32.34
CA ARG A 194 -2.53 -3.12 33.60
C ARG A 194 -1.27 -3.73 34.21
N LYS A 195 -0.81 -3.11 35.31
CA LYS A 195 0.38 -3.57 36.06
C LYS A 195 0.23 -4.98 36.65
N GLU A 196 -1.00 -5.39 36.96
CA GLU A 196 -1.30 -6.68 37.59
C GLU A 196 -0.95 -7.86 36.67
N ILE A 197 -1.24 -7.73 35.37
CA ILE A 197 -0.98 -8.78 34.37
C ILE A 197 0.48 -8.77 33.94
N LEU A 198 1.09 -7.58 33.79
CA LEU A 198 2.51 -7.44 33.49
C LEU A 198 3.42 -8.09 34.54
N ASN A 199 3.02 -8.01 35.80
CA ASN A 199 3.74 -8.61 36.93
C ASN A 199 3.26 -10.03 37.26
N SER A 200 2.36 -10.62 36.45
CA SER A 200 1.89 -11.97 36.70
C SER A 200 2.99 -12.98 36.36
N PRO A 201 3.11 -14.09 37.13
CA PRO A 201 4.10 -15.13 36.85
C PRO A 201 3.85 -15.82 35.49
N GLU A 202 2.59 -15.80 35.04
CA GLU A 202 2.15 -16.38 33.77
C GLU A 202 2.66 -15.54 32.58
N PHE A 203 2.53 -14.21 32.69
CA PHE A 203 3.07 -13.29 31.69
C PHE A 203 4.61 -13.29 31.69
N GLU A 204 5.25 -13.37 32.86
CA GLU A 204 6.71 -13.47 32.94
C GLU A 204 7.22 -14.74 32.24
N ALA A 205 6.56 -15.88 32.47
CA ALA A 205 6.89 -17.14 31.80
C ALA A 205 6.69 -17.07 30.27
N LEU A 206 5.62 -16.42 29.82
CA LEU A 206 5.39 -16.18 28.39
C LEU A 206 6.46 -15.24 27.82
N TRP A 207 6.76 -14.14 28.50
CA TRP A 207 7.72 -13.14 28.07
C TRP A 207 9.11 -13.75 27.93
N GLN A 208 9.56 -14.57 28.88
CA GLN A 208 10.85 -15.28 28.79
C GLN A 208 10.95 -16.17 27.54
N ARG A 209 9.82 -16.71 27.04
CA ARG A 209 9.79 -17.52 25.81
C ARG A 209 9.85 -16.66 24.54
N ILE A 210 9.15 -15.53 24.50
CA ILE A 210 8.98 -14.73 23.27
C ILE A 210 10.00 -13.58 23.13
N SER A 211 10.59 -13.11 24.22
CA SER A 211 11.45 -11.92 24.25
C SER A 211 12.85 -12.12 23.69
N GLN A 212 13.19 -13.34 23.27
CA GLN A 212 14.48 -13.65 22.68
C GLN A 212 14.63 -12.96 21.33
N LYS A 213 15.67 -12.14 21.17
CA LYS A 213 15.99 -11.61 19.84
C LYS A 213 16.46 -12.76 18.96
N THR A 214 15.94 -12.81 17.74
CA THR A 214 16.31 -13.84 16.77
C THR A 214 17.09 -13.23 15.62
N LEU A 215 18.12 -13.94 15.17
CA LEU A 215 18.68 -13.73 13.85
C LEU A 215 18.04 -14.73 12.90
N TYR A 216 17.46 -14.24 11.82
CA TYR A 216 17.08 -15.13 10.73
C TYR A 216 18.33 -15.41 9.88
N ARG A 217 18.53 -16.68 9.53
CA ARG A 217 19.46 -17.08 8.47
C ARG A 217 18.67 -17.79 7.40
N LEU A 218 18.93 -17.40 6.16
CA LEU A 218 18.36 -18.07 5.01
C LEU A 218 19.20 -19.32 4.70
N ALA A 219 18.60 -20.50 4.88
CA ALA A 219 19.16 -21.74 4.33
C ALA A 219 18.71 -21.81 2.86
N PHE A 220 19.62 -21.58 1.94
CA PHE A 220 19.32 -21.43 0.52
C PHE A 220 20.00 -22.50 -0.32
N ASP A 221 19.23 -23.25 -1.09
CA ASP A 221 19.75 -24.18 -2.10
C ASP A 221 19.83 -23.46 -3.46
N GLU A 222 21.06 -23.14 -3.89
CA GLU A 222 21.32 -22.45 -5.14
C GLU A 222 20.84 -23.26 -6.36
N ASP A 223 21.03 -24.57 -6.37
CA ASP A 223 20.66 -25.41 -7.51
C ASP A 223 19.13 -25.52 -7.65
N SER A 224 18.41 -25.57 -6.53
CA SER A 224 16.95 -25.53 -6.52
C SER A 224 16.40 -24.23 -7.10
N LEU A 225 17.00 -23.08 -6.73
CA LEU A 225 16.61 -21.78 -7.30
C LEU A 225 16.87 -21.76 -8.81
N ILE A 226 18.07 -22.17 -9.24
CA ILE A 226 18.44 -22.17 -10.66
C ILE A 226 17.46 -23.01 -11.47
N LYS A 227 17.10 -24.21 -11.00
CA LYS A 227 16.09 -25.07 -11.65
C LYS A 227 14.73 -24.39 -11.74
N SER A 228 14.29 -23.77 -10.65
CA SER A 228 12.98 -23.09 -10.59
C SER A 228 12.92 -21.88 -11.53
N CYS A 229 13.96 -21.04 -11.54
CA CYS A 229 14.09 -19.92 -12.46
C CYS A 229 14.14 -20.37 -13.93
N THR A 230 14.88 -21.44 -14.21
CA THR A 230 15.00 -22.03 -15.56
C THR A 230 13.65 -22.52 -16.06
N LYS A 231 12.91 -23.26 -15.22
CA LYS A 231 11.56 -23.71 -15.53
C LYS A 231 10.63 -22.52 -15.80
N SER A 232 10.62 -21.52 -14.92
CA SER A 232 9.77 -20.34 -15.07
C SER A 232 10.07 -19.55 -16.36
N LEU A 233 11.34 -19.44 -16.74
CA LEU A 233 11.75 -18.81 -18.00
C LEU A 233 11.39 -19.65 -19.23
N SER A 234 11.49 -20.98 -19.16
CA SER A 234 11.11 -21.86 -20.27
C SER A 234 9.61 -21.77 -20.61
N GLU A 235 8.77 -21.52 -19.59
CA GLU A 235 7.31 -21.35 -19.71
C GLU A 235 6.91 -19.95 -20.20
N MET A 236 7.87 -19.09 -20.54
CA MET A 236 7.62 -17.76 -21.05
C MET A 236 6.95 -17.80 -22.43
N GLN A 237 5.89 -16.99 -22.58
CA GLN A 237 5.22 -16.78 -23.86
C GLN A 237 6.19 -16.18 -24.90
N PRO A 238 6.06 -16.53 -26.19
CA PRO A 238 6.95 -16.02 -27.23
C PRO A 238 6.95 -14.49 -27.27
N VAL A 239 8.15 -13.90 -27.29
CA VAL A 239 8.28 -12.43 -27.36
C VAL A 239 7.89 -11.94 -28.74
N ALA A 240 6.93 -11.01 -28.80
CA ALA A 240 6.54 -10.36 -30.05
C ALA A 240 7.67 -9.47 -30.59
N LYS A 241 7.78 -9.38 -31.92
CA LYS A 241 8.74 -8.46 -32.56
C LYS A 241 8.41 -7.02 -32.19
N ALA A 242 9.45 -6.19 -32.00
CA ALA A 242 9.25 -4.78 -31.72
C ALA A 242 8.55 -4.09 -32.90
N MET A 243 7.46 -3.38 -32.61
CA MET A 243 6.72 -2.58 -33.59
C MET A 243 6.88 -1.10 -33.25
N VAL A 244 7.22 -0.29 -34.25
CA VAL A 244 7.22 1.16 -34.13
C VAL A 244 6.05 1.70 -34.94
N SER A 245 5.16 2.43 -34.27
CA SER A 245 4.06 3.14 -34.90
C SER A 245 4.43 4.61 -35.04
N PHE A 246 4.51 5.10 -36.27
CA PHE A 246 4.64 6.53 -36.53
C PHE A 246 3.26 7.12 -36.75
N SER A 247 2.83 8.07 -35.91
CA SER A 247 1.61 8.84 -36.12
C SER A 247 1.98 10.27 -36.54
N LYS A 248 1.45 10.72 -37.69
CA LYS A 248 1.56 12.10 -38.15
C LYS A 248 0.22 12.82 -37.94
N ALA A 249 0.25 13.94 -37.23
CA ALA A 249 -0.91 14.83 -37.08
C ALA A 249 -0.61 16.18 -37.74
N THR A 250 -1.60 16.71 -38.47
CA THR A 250 -1.49 18.03 -39.11
C THR A 250 -2.32 19.01 -38.32
N ILE A 251 -1.68 20.05 -37.78
CA ILE A 251 -2.36 21.10 -37.02
C ILE A 251 -2.87 22.14 -38.01
N LYS A 252 -4.19 22.33 -38.08
CA LYS A 252 -4.80 23.44 -38.83
C LYS A 252 -5.26 24.51 -37.85
N GLN A 253 -4.72 25.71 -37.99
CA GLN A 253 -5.12 26.86 -37.18
C GLN A 253 -6.18 27.67 -37.94
N SER A 254 -7.38 27.81 -37.37
CA SER A 254 -8.44 28.68 -37.88
C SER A 254 -8.76 29.79 -36.88
N GLN A 255 -9.52 30.81 -37.31
CA GLN A 255 -9.88 31.95 -36.46
C GLN A 255 -10.77 31.59 -35.25
N SER A 256 -11.34 30.38 -35.21
CA SER A 256 -12.18 29.89 -34.10
C SER A 256 -11.45 29.00 -33.10
N GLY A 257 -10.15 28.73 -33.29
CA GLY A 257 -9.32 27.93 -32.37
C GLY A 257 -8.38 26.95 -33.08
N LEU A 258 -7.52 26.28 -32.31
CA LEU A 258 -6.64 25.23 -32.81
C LEU A 258 -7.41 23.91 -32.98
N GLY A 259 -7.61 23.49 -34.23
CA GLY A 259 -8.16 22.17 -34.56
C GLY A 259 -7.04 21.18 -34.86
N VAL A 260 -6.91 20.13 -34.05
CA VAL A 260 -6.02 18.99 -34.34
C VAL A 260 -6.85 17.93 -35.07
N GLU A 261 -6.71 17.85 -36.40
CA GLU A 261 -7.25 16.73 -37.17
C GLU A 261 -6.17 15.64 -37.27
N VAL A 262 -6.35 14.55 -36.51
CA VAL A 262 -5.53 13.35 -36.64
C VAL A 262 -5.89 12.70 -37.98
N GLN A 263 -4.93 12.60 -38.90
CA GLN A 263 -5.16 11.92 -40.18
C GLN A 263 -5.40 10.43 -39.93
N SER A 264 -6.58 9.92 -40.32
CA SER A 264 -6.99 8.52 -40.14
C SER A 264 -6.08 7.50 -40.83
N ASN A 265 -5.27 7.92 -41.81
CA ASN A 265 -4.29 7.10 -42.54
C ASN A 265 -2.82 7.42 -42.19
N GLY A 266 -2.57 8.21 -41.14
CA GLY A 266 -1.22 8.68 -40.77
C GLY A 266 -0.41 7.72 -39.89
N THR A 267 -1.02 6.62 -39.43
CA THR A 267 -0.34 5.61 -38.60
C THR A 267 0.28 4.54 -39.48
N THR A 268 1.58 4.64 -39.73
CA THR A 268 2.34 3.55 -40.37
C THR A 268 3.02 2.76 -39.26
N SER A 269 2.62 1.50 -39.11
CA SER A 269 3.25 0.55 -38.21
C SER A 269 4.26 -0.27 -39.01
N SER A 270 5.54 -0.10 -38.73
CA SER A 270 6.57 -0.97 -39.28
C SER A 270 7.08 -1.91 -38.19
N VAL A 271 7.14 -3.20 -38.52
CA VAL A 271 7.88 -4.18 -37.72
C VAL A 271 9.35 -3.90 -37.96
N ILE A 272 10.08 -3.54 -36.90
CA ILE A 272 11.53 -3.37 -36.99
C ILE A 272 12.16 -4.74 -36.75
N ASP A 273 13.05 -5.18 -37.65
CA ASP A 273 13.97 -6.26 -37.30
C ASP A 273 15.06 -5.67 -36.39
N VAL A 274 14.91 -5.92 -35.09
CA VAL A 274 15.84 -5.46 -34.04
C VAL A 274 17.22 -6.14 -34.16
N ALA A 275 17.37 -7.11 -35.06
CA ALA A 275 18.60 -7.86 -35.30
C ALA A 275 19.80 -6.97 -35.71
N GLU A 276 19.58 -5.75 -36.21
CA GLU A 276 20.66 -4.84 -36.63
C GLU A 276 21.18 -3.91 -35.51
N GLN A 277 20.56 -3.91 -34.33
CA GLN A 277 21.01 -3.08 -33.20
C GLN A 277 21.99 -3.85 -32.29
N PRO A 278 22.98 -3.14 -31.69
CA PRO A 278 23.86 -3.77 -30.73
C PRO A 278 23.06 -4.30 -29.54
N LEU A 279 23.16 -5.60 -29.28
CA LEU A 279 22.46 -6.24 -28.16
C LEU A 279 23.00 -5.69 -26.82
N PRO A 280 22.11 -5.36 -25.87
CA PRO A 280 22.53 -4.87 -24.56
C PRO A 280 23.17 -5.98 -23.72
N ASP A 281 23.98 -5.59 -22.72
CA ASP A 281 24.54 -6.54 -21.74
C ASP A 281 23.43 -7.09 -20.83
N ILE A 282 22.83 -8.20 -21.26
CA ILE A 282 21.76 -8.87 -20.53
C ILE A 282 22.21 -9.33 -19.14
N LEU A 283 23.45 -9.81 -18.98
CA LEU A 283 23.93 -10.32 -17.70
C LEU A 283 24.15 -9.18 -16.70
N GLY A 284 24.68 -8.03 -17.17
CA GLY A 284 24.84 -6.83 -16.34
C GLY A 284 23.50 -6.33 -15.81
N VAL A 285 22.51 -6.17 -16.70
CA VAL A 285 21.17 -5.68 -16.32
C VAL A 285 20.47 -6.65 -15.38
N LEU A 286 20.50 -7.96 -15.68
CA LEU A 286 19.89 -8.96 -14.81
C LEU A 286 20.59 -9.03 -13.44
N GLN A 287 21.91 -8.91 -13.39
CA GLN A 287 22.67 -8.90 -12.14
C GLN A 287 22.27 -7.72 -11.26
N GLU A 288 22.20 -6.51 -11.83
CA GLU A 288 21.80 -5.30 -11.08
C GLU A 288 20.38 -5.42 -10.51
N LYS A 289 19.44 -5.95 -11.29
CA LYS A 289 18.01 -5.99 -10.92
C LYS A 289 17.61 -7.21 -10.08
N THR A 290 18.37 -8.31 -10.12
CA THR A 290 18.04 -9.53 -9.37
C THR A 290 19.00 -9.80 -8.20
N GLY A 291 20.21 -9.24 -8.26
CA GLY A 291 21.29 -9.50 -7.30
C GLY A 291 21.94 -10.88 -7.42
N LEU A 292 21.58 -11.68 -8.43
CA LEU A 292 22.18 -12.99 -8.68
C LEU A 292 23.55 -12.87 -9.33
N THR A 293 24.41 -13.88 -9.12
CA THR A 293 25.73 -13.90 -9.73
C THR A 293 25.62 -14.08 -11.24
N ARG A 294 26.59 -13.53 -11.99
CA ARG A 294 26.69 -13.74 -13.45
C ARG A 294 26.72 -15.22 -13.83
N ARG A 295 27.34 -16.06 -12.99
CA ARG A 295 27.42 -17.51 -13.20
C ARG A 295 26.02 -18.14 -13.18
N SER A 296 25.25 -17.88 -12.12
CA SER A 296 23.90 -18.44 -11.96
C SER A 296 22.96 -17.92 -13.06
N LEU A 297 23.02 -16.62 -13.40
CA LEU A 297 22.24 -16.04 -14.49
C LEU A 297 22.59 -16.64 -15.87
N SER A 298 23.88 -16.83 -16.15
CA SER A 298 24.31 -17.46 -17.41
C SER A 298 23.80 -18.89 -17.54
N ARG A 299 23.71 -19.62 -16.43
CA ARG A 299 23.20 -20.99 -16.37
C ARG A 299 21.69 -21.01 -16.64
N ILE A 300 20.94 -20.17 -15.93
CA ILE A 300 19.49 -20.00 -16.11
C ILE A 300 19.15 -19.66 -17.58
N LEU A 301 19.84 -18.70 -18.17
CA LEU A 301 19.58 -18.28 -19.55
C LEU A 301 19.91 -19.38 -20.58
N LYS A 302 21.00 -20.13 -20.39
CA LYS A 302 21.36 -21.23 -21.29
C LYS A 302 20.40 -22.42 -21.17
N GLU A 303 20.07 -22.82 -19.94
CA GLU A 303 19.22 -23.99 -19.68
C GLU A 303 17.74 -23.74 -20.00
N SER A 304 17.31 -22.47 -20.10
CA SER A 304 15.92 -22.11 -20.43
C SER A 304 15.57 -22.17 -21.91
N GLU A 305 16.55 -22.32 -22.81
CA GLU A 305 16.39 -22.39 -24.27
C GLU A 305 15.68 -21.20 -24.95
N LYS A 306 15.45 -20.09 -24.22
CA LYS A 306 14.72 -18.90 -24.70
C LYS A 306 15.60 -17.75 -25.18
N LEU A 307 16.91 -17.96 -25.28
CA LEU A 307 17.86 -16.94 -25.75
C LEU A 307 17.55 -16.42 -27.18
N ALA A 308 16.89 -17.23 -28.01
CA ALA A 308 16.45 -16.79 -29.34
C ALA A 308 15.41 -15.65 -29.28
N ASP A 309 14.60 -15.58 -28.22
CA ASP A 309 13.59 -14.54 -28.07
C ASP A 309 14.21 -13.19 -27.63
N PHE A 310 15.36 -13.22 -26.96
CA PHE A 310 16.12 -12.01 -26.65
C PHE A 310 16.56 -11.26 -27.91
N ALA A 311 16.97 -11.98 -28.97
CA ALA A 311 17.37 -11.37 -30.23
C ALA A 311 16.20 -10.69 -30.97
N LYS A 312 14.95 -11.12 -30.72
CA LYS A 312 13.75 -10.55 -31.37
C LYS A 312 13.33 -9.23 -30.74
N ASN A 313 13.38 -9.15 -29.41
CA ASN A 313 13.03 -7.96 -28.65
C ASN A 313 13.75 -7.98 -27.27
N PRO A 314 14.96 -7.40 -27.21
CA PRO A 314 15.79 -7.41 -26.01
C PRO A 314 15.11 -6.79 -24.78
N GLN A 315 14.40 -5.68 -24.97
CA GLN A 315 13.78 -4.94 -23.85
C GLN A 315 12.68 -5.75 -23.17
N GLN A 316 11.76 -6.31 -23.96
CA GLN A 316 10.65 -7.12 -23.43
C GLN A 316 11.16 -8.41 -22.79
N PHE A 317 12.15 -9.06 -23.41
CA PHE A 317 12.77 -10.26 -22.83
C PHE A 317 13.40 -9.95 -21.47
N ILE A 318 14.17 -8.86 -21.36
CA ILE A 318 14.81 -8.46 -20.10
C ILE A 318 13.75 -8.19 -19.02
N SER A 319 12.69 -7.43 -19.32
CA SER A 319 11.67 -7.11 -18.30
C SER A 319 10.95 -8.35 -17.78
N GLU A 320 10.60 -9.27 -18.68
CA GLU A 320 9.90 -10.51 -18.32
C GLU A 320 10.83 -11.44 -17.51
N ALA A 321 12.09 -11.56 -17.94
CA ALA A 321 13.09 -12.35 -17.23
C ALA A 321 13.35 -11.82 -15.81
N ILE A 322 13.47 -10.49 -15.62
CA ILE A 322 13.61 -9.87 -14.30
C ILE A 322 12.42 -10.23 -13.41
N THR A 323 11.20 -10.11 -13.94
CA THR A 323 9.97 -10.34 -13.19
C THR A 323 9.89 -11.78 -12.69
N ARG A 324 10.15 -12.75 -13.57
CA ARG A 324 10.11 -14.18 -13.25
C ARG A 324 11.20 -14.60 -12.28
N ILE A 325 12.45 -14.15 -12.49
CA ILE A 325 13.56 -14.47 -11.59
C ILE A 325 13.30 -13.91 -10.19
N ASN A 326 12.82 -12.68 -10.07
CA ASN A 326 12.49 -12.09 -8.77
C ASN A 326 11.29 -12.79 -8.10
N TYR A 327 10.31 -13.25 -8.87
CA TYR A 327 9.21 -14.06 -8.35
C TYR A 327 9.70 -15.38 -7.76
N CYS A 328 10.53 -16.14 -8.49
CA CYS A 328 11.13 -17.38 -7.98
C CYS A 328 11.98 -17.14 -6.73
N LYS A 329 12.81 -16.09 -6.73
CA LYS A 329 13.61 -15.69 -5.57
C LYS A 329 12.74 -15.42 -4.34
N ARG A 330 11.61 -14.70 -4.51
CA ARG A 330 10.68 -14.41 -3.41
C ARG A 330 10.11 -15.70 -2.82
N LEU A 331 9.72 -16.66 -3.65
CA LEU A 331 9.22 -17.96 -3.18
C LEU A 331 10.30 -18.72 -2.39
N SER A 332 11.50 -18.83 -2.93
CA SER A 332 12.60 -19.53 -2.26
C SER A 332 13.07 -18.86 -0.96
N ILE A 333 12.84 -17.54 -0.80
CA ILE A 333 13.13 -16.84 0.44
C ILE A 333 12.20 -17.30 1.57
N VAL A 334 10.91 -17.48 1.30
CA VAL A 334 9.91 -17.85 2.31
C VAL A 334 10.20 -19.25 2.89
N ASP A 335 10.55 -20.20 2.04
CA ASP A 335 10.80 -21.59 2.45
C ASP A 335 12.11 -21.78 3.25
N GLY A 336 13.07 -20.86 3.08
CA GLY A 336 14.42 -20.98 3.65
C GLY A 336 14.65 -20.29 4.99
N ILE A 337 13.64 -19.62 5.56
CA ILE A 337 13.82 -18.79 6.78
C ILE A 337 13.96 -19.69 8.00
N LYS A 338 15.14 -19.68 8.62
CA LYS A 338 15.38 -20.30 9.92
C LYS A 338 15.76 -19.24 10.94
N TYR A 339 15.05 -19.21 12.07
CA TYR A 339 15.34 -18.30 13.18
C TYR A 339 16.27 -18.96 14.18
N TYR A 340 17.35 -18.27 14.54
CA TYR A 340 18.28 -18.69 15.58
C TYR A 340 18.25 -17.67 16.72
N PRO A 341 18.03 -18.10 17.97
CA PRO A 341 18.05 -17.18 19.09
C PRO A 341 19.47 -16.62 19.31
N LEU A 342 19.56 -15.30 19.49
CA LEU A 342 20.77 -14.64 19.95
C LEU A 342 20.92 -14.91 21.45
N LYS A 343 21.99 -15.61 21.84
CA LYS A 343 22.25 -15.89 23.26
C LYS A 343 22.52 -14.59 24.01
N GLY A 344 21.65 -14.24 24.95
CA GLY A 344 21.83 -13.10 25.88
C GLY A 344 21.22 -11.77 25.44
N GLU A 345 20.66 -11.67 24.22
CA GLU A 345 19.93 -10.48 23.80
C GLU A 345 18.41 -10.69 23.94
N VAL A 346 17.81 -9.96 24.87
CA VAL A 346 16.39 -10.07 25.22
C VAL A 346 15.75 -8.68 25.09
N TYR A 347 14.52 -8.63 24.60
CA TYR A 347 13.71 -7.41 24.66
C TYR A 347 13.33 -7.10 26.10
N ALA A 348 13.60 -5.87 26.55
CA ALA A 348 13.22 -5.43 27.88
C ALA A 348 11.69 -5.32 28.00
N GLN A 349 11.13 -5.75 29.14
CA GLN A 349 9.71 -5.56 29.45
C GLN A 349 9.31 -4.08 29.56
N SER A 350 10.28 -3.16 29.69
CA SER A 350 10.01 -1.71 29.73
C SER A 350 9.38 -1.18 28.43
N LEU A 351 9.44 -1.93 27.32
CA LEU A 351 8.79 -1.56 26.06
C LEU A 351 7.28 -1.32 26.20
N PHE A 352 6.62 -2.00 27.15
CA PHE A 352 5.20 -1.80 27.46
C PHE A 352 4.94 -0.53 28.29
N MET A 353 5.97 -0.01 28.97
CA MET A 353 5.88 1.20 29.79
C MET A 353 6.25 2.46 29.00
N ASP A 354 7.21 2.34 28.07
CA ASP A 354 7.76 3.48 27.33
C ASP A 354 6.90 3.92 26.12
N LYS A 355 6.02 3.04 25.64
CA LYS A 355 5.11 3.33 24.51
C LYS A 355 3.68 3.52 25.00
N GLU A 356 3.25 4.77 25.08
CA GLU A 356 1.84 5.10 25.32
C GLU A 356 1.01 4.74 24.08
N LEU A 357 0.17 3.71 24.20
CA LEU A 357 -0.83 3.41 23.18
C LEU A 357 -1.98 4.39 23.30
N THR A 358 -2.46 4.86 22.16
CA THR A 358 -3.61 5.75 22.08
C THR A 358 -4.53 5.28 20.96
N GLY A 359 -5.83 5.43 21.15
CA GLY A 359 -6.79 5.16 20.08
C GLY A 359 -8.05 6.00 20.22
N TYR A 360 -8.92 5.89 19.22
CA TYR A 360 -10.22 6.54 19.24
C TYR A 360 -11.27 5.57 19.78
N ALA A 361 -12.22 6.05 20.59
CA ALA A 361 -13.20 5.19 21.27
C ALA A 361 -13.93 4.19 20.34
N ARG A 362 -14.21 4.56 19.09
CA ARG A 362 -14.83 3.68 18.08
C ARG A 362 -13.95 2.50 17.64
N ASN A 363 -12.63 2.67 17.70
CA ASN A 363 -11.62 1.71 17.28
C ASN A 363 -10.95 1.04 18.50
N LEU A 364 -11.58 1.09 19.67
CA LEU A 364 -11.06 0.45 20.87
C LEU A 364 -12.00 -0.67 21.29
N PHE A 365 -11.44 -1.85 21.51
CA PHE A 365 -12.13 -2.96 22.17
C PHE A 365 -11.77 -2.93 23.66
N GLU A 366 -12.78 -2.84 24.53
CA GLU A 366 -12.59 -2.88 25.98
C GLU A 366 -12.35 -4.32 26.41
N THR A 367 -11.24 -4.56 27.09
CA THR A 367 -10.87 -5.88 27.57
C THR A 367 -11.32 -6.08 29.00
N SER A 368 -11.75 -7.27 29.38
CA SER A 368 -12.35 -7.49 30.71
C SER A 368 -11.28 -7.58 31.80
N SER A 369 -10.19 -8.31 31.55
CA SER A 369 -9.10 -8.50 32.52
C SER A 369 -7.89 -9.31 32.02
N LYS A 370 -7.97 -9.96 30.87
CA LYS A 370 -6.91 -10.89 30.38
C LYS A 370 -5.82 -10.21 29.56
N SER A 371 -6.08 -8.98 29.10
CA SER A 371 -5.13 -8.20 28.29
C SER A 371 -4.25 -7.28 29.12
N VAL A 372 -2.97 -7.17 28.72
CA VAL A 372 -1.96 -6.24 29.27
C VAL A 372 -2.42 -4.77 29.20
N TYR A 373 -3.30 -4.43 28.27
CA TYR A 373 -3.86 -3.09 28.11
C TYR A 373 -5.35 -3.07 28.39
N GLU A 374 -5.87 -1.98 28.96
CA GLU A 374 -7.32 -1.81 29.21
C GLU A 374 -8.14 -1.88 27.92
N TYR A 375 -7.57 -1.34 26.84
CA TYR A 375 -8.17 -1.36 25.51
C TYR A 375 -7.19 -1.93 24.49
N VAL A 376 -7.71 -2.64 23.50
CA VAL A 376 -6.94 -3.07 22.33
C VAL A 376 -7.38 -2.22 21.14
N PRO A 377 -6.47 -1.51 20.45
CA PRO A 377 -6.81 -0.84 19.21
C PRO A 377 -7.18 -1.89 18.16
N LYS A 378 -8.34 -1.69 17.54
CA LYS A 378 -8.84 -2.51 16.44
C LYS A 378 -8.85 -1.68 15.16
N ASP A 379 -8.18 -2.19 14.15
CA ASP A 379 -8.19 -1.62 12.80
C ASP A 379 -9.10 -2.43 11.86
N SER A 380 -9.51 -3.64 12.27
CA SER A 380 -10.46 -4.48 11.54
C SER A 380 -11.44 -5.25 12.44
N GLU A 381 -12.56 -5.70 11.87
CA GLU A 381 -13.47 -6.62 12.58
C GLU A 381 -12.84 -7.99 12.86
N VAL A 382 -11.89 -8.45 12.03
CA VAL A 382 -11.15 -9.70 12.29
C VAL A 382 -10.40 -9.59 13.61
N GLU A 383 -9.75 -8.45 13.87
CA GLU A 383 -9.08 -8.17 15.14
C GLU A 383 -10.07 -8.01 16.29
N SER A 384 -11.23 -7.40 16.03
CA SER A 384 -12.30 -7.28 17.04
C SER A 384 -12.83 -8.64 17.47
N ARG A 385 -13.12 -9.53 16.50
CA ARG A 385 -13.60 -10.88 16.77
C ARG A 385 -12.53 -11.73 17.45
N PHE A 386 -11.28 -11.61 17.00
CA PHE A 386 -10.15 -12.29 17.65
C PHE A 386 -9.96 -11.84 19.10
N ALA A 387 -10.03 -10.53 19.38
CA ALA A 387 -9.95 -10.01 20.74
C ALA A 387 -11.11 -10.51 21.62
N GLN A 388 -12.32 -10.59 21.06
CA GLN A 388 -13.49 -11.14 21.75
C GLN A 388 -13.32 -12.64 22.04
N GLU A 389 -12.91 -13.44 21.05
CA GLU A 389 -12.66 -14.88 21.19
C GLU A 389 -11.59 -15.14 22.27
N LEU A 390 -10.54 -14.31 22.34
CA LEU A 390 -9.50 -14.43 23.37
C LEU A 390 -10.02 -14.10 24.78
N GLU A 391 -10.94 -13.14 24.92
CA GLU A 391 -11.56 -12.83 26.21
C GLU A 391 -12.51 -13.94 26.66
N GLU A 392 -13.23 -14.56 25.72
CA GLU A 392 -14.15 -15.67 25.99
C GLU A 392 -13.43 -17.00 26.29
N GLN A 393 -12.17 -17.17 25.86
CA GLN A 393 -11.42 -18.39 26.13
C GLN A 393 -10.85 -18.45 27.56
N ASP A 394 -11.23 -19.47 28.31
CA ASP A 394 -10.74 -19.73 29.68
C ASP A 394 -9.25 -20.15 29.75
N GLU A 395 -8.68 -20.62 28.63
CA GLU A 395 -7.26 -20.96 28.54
C GLU A 395 -6.35 -19.72 28.52
N VAL A 396 -6.92 -18.57 28.15
CA VAL A 396 -6.24 -17.28 28.17
C VAL A 396 -6.41 -16.69 29.57
N LYS A 397 -5.28 -16.41 30.23
CA LYS A 397 -5.23 -15.92 31.61
C LYS A 397 -4.76 -14.48 31.69
#